data_AF-G4ZTB3-F1
#
_entry.id   AF-G4ZTB3-F1
#
_cell.length_a   1.000
_cell.length_b   1.000
_cell.length_c   1.000
_cell.angle_alpha   90.00
_cell.angle_beta   90.00
_cell.angle_gamma   90.00
#
_symmetry.space_group_name_H-M   'P 1'
#
loop_
_entity.id
_entity.type
_entity.pdbx_description
1 polymer ?
#
loop_
_entity_poly.entity_id
_entity_poly.type
_entity_poly.pdbx_seq_one_letter_code
_entity_poly.pdbx_strand_id
1 'polypeptide(L)'
;MVHLSHVTKAAIALLALPVLATQAGTSTCEVTDSDACAIDSLTASTDDGSVLIYPGGDTRCAFDDYTDSVTTFASNSTYFFQVFPAAEASKKKLLLFFQGGGACVDKYTCDFALQCQLGASSLITTKASVTDSGIMNRTLDGNVFNDYNIVYLPYCTGDLFVGNKYLEPYESVYNQALGNKQCLGQDQGMYMNGYNNTMAVLKWALANYPDPEQLVIGGYSAGSLGAQMWSAYVAKTWGVESKGTKFQVLADSYVGVFPEHKTPASELINYYGGCGLVGFPDSMAAECEAETATVIEMVSSLMNEAPSAEWLFIDSIADKTQRKFYELVLLGIAGYPFTNLLPADEFYGNMTEILDAYSAFMNVTRFNIDSDQHVWLTGNTYESAESLEGGYLGDILSSWLAHPSTPEATTTTSTSTPEASTAAAPTPAPTTKPAPTTVSAKTSKPLAFSPQAQQLQELKQLMCSLLPHFNLHAPLC
;
A
#
# COMPACT_ATOMS: atom_id res chain seq x y z
N MET A 1 21.74 13.39 89.59
CA MET A 1 20.51 12.72 89.11
C MET A 1 20.60 12.57 87.60
N VAL A 2 20.45 11.34 87.13
CA VAL A 2 20.10 10.91 85.75
C VAL A 2 21.17 11.06 84.65
N HIS A 3 21.67 9.88 84.25
CA HIS A 3 22.37 9.57 82.99
C HIS A 3 21.57 9.99 81.75
N LEU A 4 22.25 10.31 80.64
CA LEU A 4 21.89 9.70 79.35
C LEU A 4 23.08 9.74 78.38
N SER A 5 23.52 8.55 77.99
CA SER A 5 24.45 8.24 76.91
C SER A 5 23.77 8.46 75.56
N HIS A 6 24.45 9.00 74.54
CA HIS A 6 24.14 8.64 73.16
C HIS A 6 25.36 8.69 72.23
N VAL A 7 25.47 7.57 71.52
CA VAL A 7 26.46 7.15 70.54
C VAL A 7 26.30 7.93 69.24
N THR A 8 27.37 8.54 68.73
CA THR A 8 27.41 9.14 67.40
C THR A 8 27.54 8.02 66.36
N LYS A 9 26.44 7.71 65.65
CA LYS A 9 26.46 6.82 64.48
C LYS A 9 27.12 7.54 63.31
N ALA A 10 28.22 6.99 62.80
CA ALA A 10 28.80 7.37 61.53
C ALA A 10 27.82 6.98 60.40
N ALA A 11 27.39 7.96 59.61
CA ALA A 11 26.63 7.72 58.39
C ALA A 11 27.61 7.46 57.25
N ILE A 12 27.63 6.22 56.75
CA ILE A 12 28.30 5.84 55.50
C ILE A 12 27.43 6.41 54.37
N ALA A 13 27.92 7.45 53.70
CA ALA A 13 27.32 7.93 52.46
C ALA A 13 27.62 6.92 51.34
N LEU A 14 26.64 6.07 51.01
CA LEU A 14 26.64 5.35 49.74
C LEU A 14 26.42 6.38 48.62
N LEU A 15 27.46 6.63 47.83
CA LEU A 15 27.36 7.28 46.53
C LEU A 15 26.53 6.36 45.62
N ALA A 16 25.24 6.66 45.47
CA ALA A 16 24.43 6.11 44.41
C ALA A 16 24.91 6.74 43.09
N LEU A 17 25.72 5.99 42.33
CA LEU A 17 25.95 6.28 40.92
C LEU A 17 24.60 6.16 40.20
N PRO A 18 24.16 7.17 39.44
CA PRO A 18 23.01 6.99 38.57
C PRO A 18 23.42 5.99 37.51
N VAL A 19 22.82 4.80 37.55
CA VAL A 19 22.77 3.93 36.38
C VAL A 19 22.02 4.73 35.32
N LEU A 20 22.73 5.24 34.31
CA LEU A 20 22.09 5.65 33.07
C LEU A 20 21.41 4.40 32.52
N ALA A 21 20.12 4.25 32.79
CA ALA A 21 19.27 3.45 31.94
C ALA A 21 19.30 4.14 30.57
N THR A 22 20.03 3.56 29.62
CA THR A 22 19.86 3.88 28.21
C THR A 22 18.43 3.53 27.86
N GLN A 23 17.52 4.51 27.88
CA GLN A 23 16.34 4.42 27.05
C GLN A 23 16.87 4.24 25.63
N ALA A 24 16.64 3.06 25.04
CA ALA A 24 16.82 2.87 23.61
C ALA A 24 15.88 3.87 22.94
N GLY A 25 16.42 5.02 22.57
CA GLY A 25 15.66 6.13 22.03
C GLY A 25 15.42 5.88 20.56
N THR A 26 14.19 6.13 20.10
CA THR A 26 13.89 6.29 18.68
C THR A 26 14.88 7.29 18.10
N SER A 27 15.68 6.86 17.12
CA SER A 27 16.59 7.77 16.42
C SER A 27 15.77 8.64 15.47
N THR A 28 15.92 9.96 15.59
CA THR A 28 15.12 10.92 14.81
C THR A 28 16.00 12.04 14.28
N CYS A 29 15.62 12.60 13.14
CA CYS A 29 16.22 13.80 12.57
C CYS A 29 15.14 14.69 11.95
N GLU A 30 15.16 15.99 12.27
CA GLU A 30 14.28 17.00 11.69
C GLU A 30 15.05 17.78 10.62
N VAL A 31 14.50 17.81 9.40
CA VAL A 31 15.11 18.58 8.31
C VAL A 31 14.92 20.07 8.60
N THR A 32 16.02 20.81 8.61
CA THR A 32 16.08 22.26 8.83
C THR A 32 16.98 22.93 7.78
N ASP A 33 17.00 24.26 7.72
CA ASP A 33 17.93 25.00 6.85
C ASP A 33 19.41 24.67 7.13
N SER A 34 19.73 24.25 8.35
CA SER A 34 21.08 23.91 8.80
C SER A 34 21.40 22.41 8.78
N ASP A 35 20.39 21.55 8.74
CA ASP A 35 20.54 20.10 8.81
C ASP A 35 19.61 19.42 7.81
N ALA A 36 20.20 18.84 6.76
CA ALA A 36 19.48 18.12 5.73
C ALA A 36 19.19 16.66 6.10
N CYS A 37 19.54 16.23 7.33
CA CYS A 37 19.49 14.84 7.76
C CYS A 37 20.29 13.93 6.80
N ALA A 38 21.53 14.31 6.49
CA ALA A 38 22.36 13.59 5.55
C ALA A 38 22.67 12.19 6.08
N ILE A 39 22.48 11.15 5.26
CA ILE A 39 22.60 9.74 5.65
C ILE A 39 23.94 9.42 6.34
N ASP A 40 25.03 10.03 5.89
CA ASP A 40 26.38 9.80 6.44
C ASP A 40 26.58 10.37 7.86
N SER A 41 25.66 11.22 8.30
CA SER A 41 25.64 11.82 9.65
C SER A 41 24.63 11.16 10.59
N LEU A 42 23.74 10.31 10.06
CA LEU A 42 22.70 9.67 10.84
C LEU A 42 23.25 8.50 11.65
N THR A 43 22.72 8.33 12.86
CA THR A 43 22.99 7.17 13.72
C THR A 43 21.71 6.36 13.86
N ALA A 44 21.68 5.15 13.32
CA ALA A 44 20.54 4.26 13.43
C ALA A 44 20.24 3.88 14.89
N SER A 45 18.96 3.71 15.20
CA SER A 45 18.49 3.16 16.47
C SER A 45 19.08 1.77 16.69
N THR A 46 19.45 1.45 17.93
CA THR A 46 19.92 0.11 18.28
C THR A 46 18.79 -0.91 18.43
N ASP A 47 17.54 -0.48 18.36
CA ASP A 47 16.35 -1.32 18.52
C ASP A 47 15.96 -1.99 17.21
N ASP A 48 15.64 -1.18 16.20
CA ASP A 48 15.13 -1.62 14.89
C ASP A 48 16.10 -1.33 13.73
N GLY A 49 17.24 -0.69 14.00
CA GLY A 49 18.21 -0.29 12.98
C GLY A 49 17.74 0.88 12.11
N SER A 50 16.75 1.65 12.55
CA SER A 50 16.14 2.72 11.75
C SER A 50 16.38 4.14 12.30
N VAL A 51 16.10 5.13 11.47
CA VAL A 51 16.02 6.56 11.82
C VAL A 51 14.75 7.14 11.24
N LEU A 52 14.00 7.92 12.02
CA LEU A 52 12.84 8.66 11.53
C LEU A 52 13.26 10.05 11.07
N ILE A 53 12.89 10.38 9.84
CA ILE A 53 13.17 11.68 9.24
C ILE A 53 11.87 12.47 9.16
N TYR A 54 11.87 13.66 9.75
CA TYR A 54 10.77 14.62 9.71
C TYR A 54 11.11 15.68 8.66
N PRO A 55 10.55 15.58 7.44
CA PRO A 55 10.92 16.48 6.34
C PRO A 55 10.37 17.90 6.50
N GLY A 56 9.34 18.11 7.33
CA GLY A 56 8.70 19.40 7.49
C GLY A 56 8.09 19.93 6.18
N GLY A 57 8.14 21.24 5.97
CA GLY A 57 7.58 21.89 4.78
C GLY A 57 6.08 21.62 4.61
N ASP A 58 5.66 21.28 3.40
CA ASP A 58 4.26 21.00 3.06
C ASP A 58 3.84 19.55 3.35
N THR A 59 4.70 18.75 4.00
CA THR A 59 4.35 17.35 4.31
C THR A 59 3.37 17.27 5.46
N ARG A 60 2.37 16.38 5.32
CA ARG A 60 1.33 16.15 6.33
C ARG A 60 0.48 14.92 6.00
N CYS A 61 -0.24 14.42 7.00
CA CYS A 61 -1.29 13.41 6.85
C CYS A 61 -2.67 14.03 6.60
N ALA A 62 -3.64 13.15 6.33
CA ALA A 62 -4.99 13.48 5.84
C ALA A 62 -5.77 14.48 6.71
N PHE A 63 -5.67 14.36 8.03
CA PHE A 63 -6.54 15.07 8.96
C PHE A 63 -5.73 15.82 10.01
N ASP A 64 -6.36 16.81 10.63
CA ASP A 64 -5.78 17.50 11.79
C ASP A 64 -5.89 16.60 13.02
N ASP A 65 -4.96 16.77 13.96
CA ASP A 65 -4.82 15.89 15.14
C ASP A 65 -6.15 15.69 15.87
N TYR A 66 -6.58 14.44 15.97
CA TYR A 66 -7.81 14.07 16.66
C TYR A 66 -7.70 12.68 17.26
N THR A 67 -8.31 12.49 18.42
CA THR A 67 -8.45 11.18 19.06
C THR A 67 -9.85 11.02 19.60
N ASP A 68 -10.46 9.86 19.34
CA ASP A 68 -11.72 9.46 19.96
C ASP A 68 -11.53 8.15 20.71
N SER A 69 -11.83 8.17 22.01
CA SER A 69 -11.67 7.00 22.87
C SER A 69 -12.76 5.95 22.68
N VAL A 70 -13.91 6.32 22.10
CA VAL A 70 -15.04 5.42 21.89
C VAL A 70 -14.80 4.52 20.67
N THR A 71 -14.43 5.11 19.54
CA THR A 71 -14.13 4.39 18.29
C THR A 71 -12.69 3.90 18.21
N THR A 72 -11.82 4.39 19.09
CA THR A 72 -10.35 4.25 19.05
C THR A 72 -9.72 4.89 17.81
N PHE A 73 -10.47 5.70 17.06
CA PHE A 73 -9.95 6.44 15.93
C PHE A 73 -8.93 7.47 16.41
N ALA A 74 -7.84 7.59 15.64
CA ALA A 74 -6.85 8.63 15.85
C ALA A 74 -6.34 9.10 14.48
N SER A 75 -6.07 10.39 14.39
CA SER A 75 -5.34 11.00 13.27
C SER A 75 -4.21 11.86 13.84
N ASN A 76 -3.13 11.96 13.07
CA ASN A 76 -2.00 12.81 13.40
C ASN A 76 -1.54 13.46 12.10
N SER A 77 -1.56 14.78 12.06
CA SER A 77 -1.21 15.60 10.91
C SER A 77 0.28 15.53 10.55
N THR A 78 1.13 15.17 11.49
CA THR A 78 2.59 15.13 11.30
C THR A 78 2.99 13.95 10.41
N TYR A 79 3.76 14.25 9.37
CA TYR A 79 4.38 13.26 8.51
C TYR A 79 5.86 13.05 8.87
N PHE A 80 6.30 11.80 8.79
CA PHE A 80 7.71 11.38 8.82
C PHE A 80 7.87 10.15 7.93
N PHE A 81 9.12 9.86 7.58
CA PHE A 81 9.47 8.61 6.90
C PHE A 81 10.59 7.89 7.65
N GLN A 82 10.74 6.59 7.40
CA GLN A 82 11.66 5.74 8.15
C GLN A 82 12.78 5.27 7.23
N VAL A 83 14.02 5.39 7.69
CA VAL A 83 15.21 5.02 6.92
C VAL A 83 15.95 3.92 7.66
N PHE A 84 16.29 2.86 6.96
CA PHE A 84 17.16 1.78 7.43
C PHE A 84 18.44 1.82 6.61
N PRO A 85 19.53 2.43 7.12
CA PRO A 85 20.80 2.42 6.43
C PRO A 85 21.30 0.98 6.21
N ALA A 86 21.95 0.73 5.08
CA ALA A 86 22.64 -0.55 4.86
C ALA A 86 23.81 -0.71 5.84
N ALA A 87 24.16 -1.95 6.16
CA ALA A 87 25.41 -2.25 6.86
C ALA A 87 26.62 -1.68 6.08
N GLU A 88 27.67 -1.30 6.82
CA GLU A 88 28.91 -0.71 6.27
C GLU A 88 28.73 0.62 5.50
N ALA A 89 27.56 1.26 5.61
CA ALA A 89 27.25 2.53 4.93
C ALA A 89 27.40 2.48 3.38
N SER A 90 27.26 1.28 2.78
CA SER A 90 27.19 1.14 1.33
C SER A 90 25.97 1.87 0.76
N LYS A 91 26.13 2.58 -0.36
CA LYS A 91 25.06 3.32 -1.05
C LYS A 91 24.63 2.68 -2.38
N LYS A 92 25.10 1.46 -2.65
CA LYS A 92 24.95 0.80 -3.95
C LYS A 92 23.56 0.22 -4.20
N LYS A 93 22.83 -0.11 -3.13
CA LYS A 93 21.51 -0.74 -3.20
C LYS A 93 20.51 0.11 -2.43
N LEU A 94 19.44 0.52 -3.11
CA LEU A 94 18.37 1.35 -2.55
C LEU A 94 17.01 0.68 -2.80
N LEU A 95 16.22 0.57 -1.75
CA LEU A 95 14.80 0.21 -1.79
C LEU A 95 13.98 1.42 -1.34
N LEU A 96 13.10 1.90 -2.20
CA LEU A 96 12.03 2.85 -1.87
C LEU A 96 10.74 2.05 -1.66
N PHE A 97 10.26 1.93 -0.43
CA PHE A 97 9.14 1.04 -0.11
C PHE A 97 7.93 1.77 0.45
N PHE A 98 6.82 1.71 -0.28
CA PHE A 98 5.59 2.44 -0.03
C PHE A 98 4.64 1.62 0.85
N GLN A 99 4.20 2.20 1.95
CA GLN A 99 3.23 1.59 2.87
C GLN A 99 1.84 1.45 2.23
N GLY A 100 1.14 0.37 2.53
CA GLY A 100 -0.29 0.22 2.30
C GLY A 100 -1.19 0.96 3.30
N GLY A 101 -2.49 0.70 3.25
CA GLY A 101 -3.44 1.29 4.21
C GLY A 101 -4.71 1.85 3.60
N GLY A 102 -5.21 1.20 2.56
CA GLY A 102 -6.50 1.50 1.94
C GLY A 102 -6.53 2.80 1.12
N ALA A 103 -7.73 3.30 0.86
CA ALA A 103 -7.98 4.51 0.08
C ALA A 103 -9.42 4.98 0.33
N CYS A 104 -9.69 6.26 0.06
CA CYS A 104 -11.05 6.74 -0.08
C CYS A 104 -11.35 6.98 -1.56
N VAL A 105 -12.56 6.72 -2.01
CA VAL A 105 -12.89 6.64 -3.45
C VAL A 105 -13.82 7.75 -3.94
N ASP A 106 -14.38 8.53 -3.03
CA ASP A 106 -15.28 9.65 -3.31
C ASP A 106 -15.39 10.56 -2.08
N LYS A 107 -16.16 11.65 -2.20
CA LYS A 107 -16.32 12.61 -1.08
C LYS A 107 -16.94 12.01 0.18
N TYR A 108 -17.67 10.90 0.07
CA TYR A 108 -18.32 10.25 1.21
C TYR A 108 -17.30 9.38 1.95
N THR A 109 -16.60 8.54 1.22
CA THR A 109 -15.55 7.68 1.76
C THR A 109 -14.33 8.47 2.23
N CYS A 110 -14.12 9.69 1.75
CA CYS A 110 -13.05 10.57 2.22
C CYS A 110 -13.47 11.44 3.43
N ASP A 111 -14.73 11.41 3.84
CA ASP A 111 -15.23 12.29 4.89
C ASP A 111 -14.67 11.88 6.27
N PHE A 112 -14.19 12.88 7.04
CA PHE A 112 -13.57 12.66 8.35
C PHE A 112 -14.51 11.92 9.30
N ALA A 113 -15.78 12.34 9.34
CA ALA A 113 -16.76 11.79 10.26
C ALA A 113 -16.92 10.29 10.02
N LEU A 114 -16.95 9.83 8.78
CA LEU A 114 -17.07 8.43 8.41
C LEU A 114 -15.83 7.66 8.86
N GLN A 115 -14.62 8.17 8.60
CA GLN A 115 -13.39 7.52 9.06
C GLN A 115 -13.37 7.36 10.59
N CYS A 116 -13.73 8.43 11.30
CA CYS A 116 -13.87 8.40 12.76
C CYS A 116 -14.92 7.39 13.21
N GLN A 117 -16.11 7.38 12.59
CA GLN A 117 -17.20 6.49 12.97
C GLN A 117 -16.89 5.02 12.69
N LEU A 118 -16.06 4.72 11.70
CA LEU A 118 -15.55 3.38 11.40
C LEU A 118 -14.44 2.94 12.37
N GLY A 119 -13.76 3.87 13.03
CA GLY A 119 -12.78 3.57 14.08
C GLY A 119 -11.61 2.74 13.56
N ALA A 120 -11.34 1.62 14.23
CA ALA A 120 -10.33 0.66 13.80
C ALA A 120 -10.58 0.03 12.40
N SER A 121 -11.78 0.20 11.84
CA SER A 121 -12.14 -0.22 10.47
C SER A 121 -12.20 0.95 9.47
N SER A 122 -11.54 2.08 9.79
CA SER A 122 -11.31 3.18 8.86
C SER A 122 -10.84 2.68 7.48
N LEU A 123 -11.31 3.30 6.41
CA LEU A 123 -10.96 2.93 5.04
C LEU A 123 -9.53 3.32 4.69
N ILE A 124 -8.98 4.30 5.41
CA ILE A 124 -7.63 4.80 5.24
C ILE A 124 -6.85 4.78 6.55
N THR A 125 -5.54 4.58 6.45
CA THR A 125 -4.59 4.96 7.50
C THR A 125 -4.52 6.48 7.58
N THR A 126 -4.53 7.03 8.80
CA THR A 126 -4.65 8.47 9.09
C THR A 126 -3.48 9.05 9.89
N LYS A 127 -2.41 8.26 10.07
CA LYS A 127 -1.18 8.65 10.75
C LYS A 127 0.01 7.96 10.09
N ALA A 128 1.15 8.65 9.99
CA ALA A 128 2.40 7.99 9.66
C ALA A 128 2.77 6.98 10.77
N SER A 129 3.25 5.81 10.39
CA SER A 129 3.61 4.73 11.31
C SER A 129 4.96 4.12 10.96
N VAL A 130 5.71 3.72 11.97
CA VAL A 130 6.94 2.94 11.83
C VAL A 130 6.61 1.46 11.64
N THR A 131 7.56 0.71 11.10
CA THR A 131 7.52 -0.76 11.00
C THR A 131 8.93 -1.32 11.19
N ASP A 132 9.03 -2.55 11.68
CA ASP A 132 10.28 -3.30 11.83
C ASP A 132 10.06 -4.78 11.49
N SER A 133 9.02 -5.07 10.69
CA SER A 133 8.57 -6.43 10.37
C SER A 133 8.76 -6.79 8.89
N GLY A 134 8.75 -8.09 8.61
CA GLY A 134 8.92 -8.62 7.25
C GLY A 134 10.21 -8.14 6.61
N ILE A 135 10.14 -7.58 5.41
CA ILE A 135 11.33 -7.08 4.70
C ILE A 135 12.02 -5.87 5.39
N MET A 136 11.37 -5.25 6.39
CA MET A 136 11.96 -4.18 7.21
C MET A 136 12.71 -4.73 8.42
N ASN A 137 12.48 -5.99 8.77
CA ASN A 137 13.10 -6.62 9.92
C ASN A 137 14.57 -6.97 9.63
N ARG A 138 15.47 -6.20 10.23
CA ARG A 138 16.93 -6.38 10.10
C ARG A 138 17.48 -7.60 10.84
N THR A 139 16.69 -8.24 11.70
CA THR A 139 17.14 -9.42 12.47
C THR A 139 16.78 -10.74 11.80
N LEU A 140 16.09 -10.73 10.66
CA LEU A 140 15.78 -11.94 9.91
C LEU A 140 16.96 -12.32 9.02
N ASP A 141 17.63 -13.43 9.33
CA ASP A 141 18.78 -13.93 8.55
C ASP A 141 18.44 -14.14 7.06
N GLY A 142 17.21 -14.54 6.75
CA GLY A 142 16.70 -14.74 5.40
C GLY A 142 16.21 -13.48 4.69
N ASN A 143 16.32 -12.30 5.31
CA ASN A 143 15.84 -11.07 4.68
C ASN A 143 16.75 -10.63 3.53
N VAL A 144 16.26 -10.83 2.31
CA VAL A 144 16.94 -10.52 1.04
C VAL A 144 17.23 -9.03 0.84
N PHE A 145 16.66 -8.15 1.67
CA PHE A 145 16.91 -6.70 1.66
C PHE A 145 17.86 -6.24 2.78
N ASN A 146 18.47 -7.15 3.55
CA ASN A 146 19.39 -6.80 4.64
C ASN A 146 20.59 -5.94 4.21
N ASP A 147 21.04 -6.06 2.96
CA ASP A 147 22.15 -5.28 2.42
C ASP A 147 21.70 -4.03 1.63
N TYR A 148 20.40 -3.72 1.61
CA TYR A 148 19.84 -2.51 1.00
C TYR A 148 19.79 -1.37 2.00
N ASN A 149 19.93 -0.14 1.50
CA ASN A 149 19.35 1.01 2.17
C ASN A 149 17.85 0.97 1.90
N ILE A 150 17.03 1.04 2.95
CA ILE A 150 15.58 1.05 2.79
C ILE A 150 15.06 2.41 3.22
N VAL A 151 14.36 3.09 2.32
CA VAL A 151 13.59 4.29 2.61
C VAL A 151 12.12 3.86 2.56
N TYR A 152 11.53 3.71 3.74
CA TYR A 152 10.13 3.36 3.92
C TYR A 152 9.29 4.63 3.95
N LEU A 153 8.25 4.67 3.13
CA LEU A 153 7.32 5.80 2.99
C LEU A 153 5.99 5.44 3.66
N PRO A 154 5.71 5.94 4.87
CA PRO A 154 4.41 5.78 5.49
C PRO A 154 3.31 6.41 4.64
N TYR A 155 2.13 5.83 4.73
CA TYR A 155 0.93 6.24 4.02
C TYR A 155 -0.16 6.65 5.00
N CYS A 156 -0.61 7.90 4.89
CA CYS A 156 -1.57 8.46 5.83
C CYS A 156 -2.53 9.48 5.19
N THR A 157 -2.65 9.44 3.87
CA THR A 157 -3.34 10.46 3.06
C THR A 157 -4.51 9.92 2.25
N GLY A 158 -4.70 8.60 2.16
CA GLY A 158 -5.89 8.01 1.53
C GLY A 158 -6.01 8.19 0.01
N ASP A 159 -4.95 8.66 -0.64
CA ASP A 159 -4.89 9.15 -2.02
C ASP A 159 -3.82 8.45 -2.89
N LEU A 160 -3.45 7.22 -2.52
CA LEU A 160 -2.49 6.37 -3.24
C LEU A 160 -1.12 7.02 -3.52
N PHE A 161 -0.67 7.94 -2.66
CA PHE A 161 0.60 8.69 -2.82
C PHE A 161 0.61 9.69 -3.99
N VAL A 162 -0.51 9.91 -4.67
CA VAL A 162 -0.57 10.78 -5.87
C VAL A 162 -1.34 12.07 -5.64
N GLY A 163 -2.07 12.18 -4.53
CA GLY A 163 -2.98 13.29 -4.27
C GLY A 163 -2.28 14.61 -3.95
N ASN A 164 -2.87 15.70 -4.43
CA ASN A 164 -2.49 17.07 -4.10
C ASN A 164 -3.73 17.98 -4.10
N LYS A 165 -4.64 17.71 -3.17
CA LYS A 165 -5.97 18.32 -3.12
C LYS A 165 -6.44 18.48 -1.69
N TYR A 166 -7.18 19.57 -1.43
CA TYR A 166 -7.91 19.75 -0.19
C TYR A 166 -9.40 19.52 -0.43
N LEU A 167 -10.02 18.71 0.43
CA LEU A 167 -11.47 18.58 0.51
C LEU A 167 -11.97 19.34 1.73
N GLU A 168 -12.85 20.31 1.48
CA GLU A 168 -13.55 21.03 2.53
C GLU A 168 -14.30 20.06 3.47
N PRO A 169 -14.46 20.42 4.76
CA PRO A 169 -15.23 19.63 5.70
C PRO A 169 -16.59 19.24 5.14
N TYR A 170 -16.90 17.94 5.23
CA TYR A 170 -18.14 17.39 4.70
C TYR A 170 -18.71 16.37 5.67
N GLU A 171 -20.03 16.44 5.88
CA GLU A 171 -20.81 15.42 6.58
C GLU A 171 -21.98 15.00 5.70
N SER A 172 -22.05 13.70 5.43
CA SER A 172 -23.09 13.09 4.63
C SER A 172 -24.28 12.63 5.46
N VAL A 173 -25.36 12.26 4.77
CA VAL A 173 -26.52 11.60 5.38
C VAL A 173 -26.17 10.25 5.99
N TYR A 174 -25.10 9.59 5.53
CA TYR A 174 -24.64 8.31 6.09
C TYR A 174 -24.09 8.51 7.51
N ASN A 175 -23.38 9.61 7.77
CA ASN A 175 -22.81 9.88 9.08
C ASN A 175 -23.88 10.02 10.16
N GLN A 176 -25.04 10.58 9.81
CA GLN A 176 -26.18 10.71 10.73
C GLN A 176 -26.84 9.38 11.09
N ALA A 177 -26.71 8.37 10.23
CA ALA A 177 -27.27 7.04 10.44
C ALA A 177 -26.37 6.14 11.31
N LEU A 178 -25.08 6.49 11.43
CA LEU A 178 -24.12 5.77 12.27
C LEU A 178 -24.20 6.21 13.74
N GLY A 179 -23.94 5.28 14.67
CA GLY A 179 -24.15 5.50 16.11
C GLY A 179 -23.12 6.38 16.81
N ASN A 180 -21.95 6.58 16.20
CA ASN A 180 -20.79 7.28 16.77
C ASN A 180 -20.92 8.81 16.58
N LYS A 181 -21.90 9.41 17.25
CA LYS A 181 -22.25 10.84 17.09
C LYS A 181 -21.15 11.81 17.55
N GLN A 182 -20.23 11.38 18.40
CA GLN A 182 -19.10 12.18 18.84
C GLN A 182 -18.12 12.52 17.70
N CYS A 183 -18.15 11.76 16.60
CA CYS A 183 -17.39 12.05 15.38
C CYS A 183 -18.03 13.15 14.50
N LEU A 184 -19.25 13.60 14.81
CA LEU A 184 -19.94 14.66 14.08
C LEU A 184 -19.57 16.03 14.64
N GLY A 185 -19.73 17.07 13.82
CA GLY A 185 -19.47 18.47 14.15
C GLY A 185 -18.00 18.81 14.36
N GLN A 186 -17.08 17.96 13.89
CA GLN A 186 -15.64 18.17 14.07
C GLN A 186 -15.04 19.17 13.08
N ASP A 187 -15.78 19.51 12.00
CA ASP A 187 -15.40 20.51 10.99
C ASP A 187 -14.00 20.28 10.40
N GLN A 188 -13.65 19.00 10.18
CA GLN A 188 -12.36 18.59 9.63
C GLN A 188 -12.44 18.34 8.13
N GLY A 189 -11.60 19.04 7.37
CA GLY A 189 -11.37 18.76 5.96
C GLY A 189 -10.28 17.71 5.78
N MET A 190 -10.15 17.18 4.56
CA MET A 190 -9.16 16.17 4.20
C MET A 190 -8.07 16.75 3.30
N TYR A 191 -6.82 16.55 3.68
CA TYR A 191 -5.64 16.86 2.88
C TYR A 191 -5.16 15.61 2.14
N MET A 192 -5.49 15.51 0.85
CA MET A 192 -4.87 14.54 -0.06
C MET A 192 -3.48 15.08 -0.41
N ASN A 193 -2.48 14.71 0.37
CA ASN A 193 -1.14 15.27 0.33
C ASN A 193 -0.05 14.24 -0.04
N GLY A 194 -0.45 13.10 -0.60
CA GLY A 194 0.43 12.00 -0.96
C GLY A 194 1.56 12.42 -1.91
N TYR A 195 1.29 13.32 -2.85
CA TYR A 195 2.29 13.85 -3.77
C TYR A 195 3.40 14.62 -3.03
N ASN A 196 3.04 15.56 -2.16
CA ASN A 196 4.01 16.39 -1.45
C ASN A 196 4.85 15.56 -0.47
N ASN A 197 4.21 14.60 0.22
CA ASN A 197 4.91 13.64 1.08
C ASN A 197 5.92 12.81 0.27
N THR A 198 5.49 12.18 -0.83
CA THR A 198 6.35 11.36 -1.68
C THR A 198 7.50 12.17 -2.26
N MET A 199 7.22 13.36 -2.77
CA MET A 199 8.23 14.24 -3.35
C MET A 199 9.29 14.65 -2.33
N ALA A 200 8.91 14.93 -1.08
CA ALA A 200 9.86 15.24 -0.01
C ALA A 200 10.80 14.06 0.26
N VAL A 201 10.25 12.84 0.34
CA VAL A 201 11.05 11.62 0.55
C VAL A 201 11.97 11.33 -0.65
N LEU A 202 11.47 11.41 -1.88
CA LEU A 202 12.25 11.16 -3.09
C LEU A 202 13.40 12.17 -3.25
N LYS A 203 13.16 13.46 -2.95
CA LYS A 203 14.22 14.48 -2.95
C LYS A 203 15.31 14.16 -1.92
N TRP A 204 14.91 13.79 -0.70
CA TRP A 204 15.87 13.39 0.32
C TRP A 204 16.64 12.13 -0.11
N ALA A 205 15.95 11.12 -0.63
CA ALA A 205 16.58 9.87 -1.06
C ALA A 205 17.57 10.10 -2.22
N LEU A 206 17.21 10.92 -3.21
CA LEU A 206 18.11 11.25 -4.33
C LEU A 206 19.37 11.98 -3.87
N ALA A 207 19.23 12.93 -2.93
CA ALA A 207 20.36 13.67 -2.38
C ALA A 207 21.33 12.76 -1.62
N ASN A 208 20.82 11.72 -0.97
CA ASN A 208 21.61 10.81 -0.13
C ASN A 208 22.16 9.59 -0.88
N TYR A 209 21.47 9.17 -1.94
CA TYR A 209 21.77 8.00 -2.76
C TYR A 209 21.65 8.34 -4.27
N PRO A 210 22.52 9.22 -4.81
CA PRO A 210 22.37 9.70 -6.19
C PRO A 210 22.72 8.65 -7.26
N ASP A 211 23.58 7.68 -6.92
CA ASP A 211 24.18 6.74 -7.86
C ASP A 211 24.15 5.27 -7.35
N PRO A 212 22.97 4.69 -7.06
CA PRO A 212 22.88 3.27 -6.74
C PRO A 212 23.16 2.42 -8.00
N GLU A 213 23.83 1.28 -7.80
CA GLU A 213 23.97 0.23 -8.81
C GLU A 213 22.63 -0.51 -9.00
N GLN A 214 21.84 -0.62 -7.92
CA GLN A 214 20.52 -1.25 -7.91
C GLN A 214 19.49 -0.37 -7.19
N LEU A 215 18.39 -0.08 -7.87
CA LEU A 215 17.27 0.68 -7.33
C LEU A 215 15.98 -0.14 -7.46
N VAL A 216 15.37 -0.42 -6.32
CA VAL A 216 14.04 -1.03 -6.24
C VAL A 216 13.06 0.03 -5.78
N ILE A 217 11.98 0.21 -6.52
CA ILE A 217 10.78 0.89 -6.03
C ILE A 217 9.72 -0.19 -5.78
N GLY A 218 9.06 -0.15 -4.64
CA GLY A 218 8.03 -1.14 -4.36
C GLY A 218 7.09 -0.72 -3.26
N GLY A 219 6.10 -1.55 -2.99
CA GLY A 219 5.18 -1.32 -1.90
C GLY A 219 4.17 -2.44 -1.77
N TYR A 220 3.28 -2.30 -0.81
CA TYR A 220 2.20 -3.25 -0.58
C TYR A 220 0.84 -2.55 -0.55
N SER A 221 -0.23 -3.24 -0.99
CA SER A 221 -1.60 -2.71 -0.98
C SER A 221 -1.67 -1.36 -1.74
N ALA A 222 -2.24 -0.31 -1.16
CA ALA A 222 -2.22 1.04 -1.72
C ALA A 222 -0.80 1.54 -2.11
N GLY A 223 0.23 1.14 -1.35
CA GLY A 223 1.61 1.46 -1.64
C GLY A 223 2.17 0.73 -2.86
N SER A 224 1.68 -0.46 -3.19
CA SER A 224 2.09 -1.12 -4.43
C SER A 224 1.57 -0.35 -5.64
N LEU A 225 0.32 0.13 -5.62
CA LEU A 225 -0.19 1.05 -6.64
C LEU A 225 0.63 2.34 -6.71
N GLY A 226 0.95 2.95 -5.56
CA GLY A 226 1.83 4.12 -5.50
C GLY A 226 3.19 3.88 -6.15
N ALA A 227 3.84 2.74 -5.86
CA ALA A 227 5.11 2.35 -6.49
C ALA A 227 4.99 2.20 -8.02
N GLN A 228 3.90 1.63 -8.51
CA GLN A 228 3.63 1.54 -9.95
C GLN A 228 3.49 2.94 -10.56
N MET A 229 2.71 3.82 -9.94
CA MET A 229 2.46 5.20 -10.40
C MET A 229 3.73 6.07 -10.41
N TRP A 230 4.61 5.90 -9.43
CA TRP A 230 5.86 6.67 -9.30
C TRP A 230 7.05 6.07 -10.06
N SER A 231 6.89 4.89 -10.67
CA SER A 231 7.99 4.14 -11.30
C SER A 231 8.74 4.93 -12.37
N ALA A 232 8.02 5.53 -13.33
CA ALA A 232 8.61 6.33 -14.41
C ALA A 232 9.34 7.57 -13.89
N TYR A 233 8.73 8.28 -12.93
CA TYR A 233 9.34 9.46 -12.31
C TYR A 233 10.66 9.09 -11.61
N VAL A 234 10.68 8.00 -10.84
CA VAL A 234 11.88 7.54 -10.15
C VAL A 234 12.96 7.09 -11.15
N ALA A 235 12.60 6.31 -12.18
CA ALA A 235 13.54 5.87 -13.21
C ALA A 235 14.22 7.06 -13.90
N LYS A 236 13.43 8.06 -14.30
CA LYS A 236 13.91 9.30 -14.92
C LYS A 236 14.78 10.12 -13.97
N THR A 237 14.35 10.27 -12.73
CA THR A 237 15.03 11.11 -11.73
C THR A 237 16.41 10.55 -11.34
N TRP A 238 16.53 9.23 -11.22
CA TRP A 238 17.82 8.58 -10.97
C TRP A 238 18.66 8.39 -12.25
N GLY A 239 18.09 8.64 -13.42
CA GLY A 239 18.76 8.47 -14.70
C GLY A 239 19.06 7.00 -15.02
N VAL A 240 18.16 6.10 -14.61
CA VAL A 240 18.32 4.62 -14.67
C VAL A 240 18.90 4.16 -16.02
N GLU A 241 18.24 4.54 -17.11
CA GLU A 241 18.64 4.14 -18.47
C GLU A 241 20.03 4.66 -18.84
N SER A 242 20.33 5.92 -18.49
CA SER A 242 21.60 6.55 -18.83
C SER A 242 22.79 6.04 -18.00
N LYS A 243 22.52 5.56 -16.78
CA LYS A 243 23.54 5.06 -15.85
C LYS A 243 23.70 3.53 -15.91
N GLY A 244 22.77 2.82 -16.54
CA GLY A 244 22.71 1.37 -16.50
C GLY A 244 22.43 0.82 -15.09
N THR A 245 21.73 1.59 -14.26
CA THR A 245 21.29 1.14 -12.93
C THR A 245 20.29 0.01 -13.10
N LYS A 246 20.46 -1.11 -12.37
CA LYS A 246 19.44 -2.15 -12.35
C LYS A 246 18.20 -1.60 -11.65
N PHE A 247 17.12 -1.42 -12.39
CA PHE A 247 15.87 -0.85 -11.88
C PHE A 247 14.77 -1.89 -11.84
N GLN A 248 14.10 -1.98 -10.70
CA GLN A 248 13.13 -3.03 -10.46
C GLN A 248 11.91 -2.48 -9.72
N VAL A 249 10.72 -2.99 -10.08
CA VAL A 249 9.44 -2.55 -9.51
C VAL A 249 8.74 -3.73 -8.84
N LEU A 250 8.47 -3.60 -7.54
CA LEU A 250 7.87 -4.64 -6.70
C LEU A 250 6.46 -4.25 -6.25
N ALA A 251 5.45 -5.02 -6.64
CA ALA A 251 4.08 -4.80 -6.24
C ALA A 251 3.55 -6.00 -5.42
N ASP A 252 3.31 -5.80 -4.13
CA ASP A 252 2.69 -6.80 -3.26
C ASP A 252 1.20 -6.49 -3.04
N SER A 253 0.34 -7.42 -3.45
CA SER A 253 -1.09 -7.45 -3.22
C SER A 253 -1.86 -6.28 -3.83
N TYR A 254 -1.50 -5.90 -5.06
CA TYR A 254 -2.34 -5.06 -5.93
C TYR A 254 -1.78 -4.97 -7.36
N VAL A 255 -2.60 -5.31 -8.36
CA VAL A 255 -2.31 -5.06 -9.80
C VAL A 255 -3.23 -4.02 -10.44
N GLY A 256 -4.31 -3.66 -9.75
CA GLY A 256 -5.31 -2.67 -10.18
C GLY A 256 -6.59 -3.27 -10.77
N VAL A 257 -7.05 -4.42 -10.26
CA VAL A 257 -8.39 -4.93 -10.63
C VAL A 257 -9.45 -3.92 -10.20
N PHE A 258 -10.11 -3.29 -11.18
CA PHE A 258 -11.00 -2.16 -10.98
C PHE A 258 -12.31 -2.35 -11.77
N PRO A 259 -13.47 -1.81 -11.33
CA PRO A 259 -14.74 -1.92 -12.05
C PRO A 259 -14.80 -0.97 -13.27
N GLU A 260 -13.86 -1.13 -14.21
CA GLU A 260 -13.65 -0.28 -15.40
C GLU A 260 -14.90 -0.19 -16.30
N HIS A 261 -15.78 -1.21 -16.25
CA HIS A 261 -17.05 -1.20 -16.99
C HIS A 261 -18.04 -0.14 -16.48
N LYS A 262 -17.83 0.39 -15.28
CA LYS A 262 -18.67 1.42 -14.67
C LYS A 262 -17.95 2.76 -14.63
N THR A 263 -16.72 2.76 -14.13
CA THR A 263 -15.92 3.96 -13.88
C THR A 263 -14.48 3.65 -14.27
N PRO A 264 -13.89 4.43 -15.19
CA PRO A 264 -12.48 4.32 -15.51
C PRO A 264 -11.61 4.59 -14.27
N ALA A 265 -10.53 3.84 -14.08
CA ALA A 265 -9.66 4.03 -12.92
C ALA A 265 -9.03 5.44 -12.83
N SER A 266 -8.87 6.12 -13.96
CA SER A 266 -8.44 7.52 -14.00
C SER A 266 -9.38 8.49 -13.28
N GLU A 267 -10.68 8.20 -13.15
CA GLU A 267 -11.61 9.03 -12.38
C GLU A 267 -11.11 9.20 -10.93
N LEU A 268 -10.58 8.13 -10.34
CA LEU A 268 -10.02 8.15 -8.99
C LEU A 268 -8.74 8.99 -8.89
N ILE A 269 -7.83 8.82 -9.86
CA ILE A 269 -6.58 9.57 -9.90
C ILE A 269 -6.85 11.07 -10.14
N ASN A 270 -7.80 11.40 -11.01
CA ASN A 270 -8.24 12.77 -11.23
C ASN A 270 -8.91 13.35 -9.99
N TYR A 271 -9.75 12.56 -9.31
CA TYR A 271 -10.39 12.95 -8.07
C TYR A 271 -9.37 13.35 -6.98
N TYR A 272 -8.23 12.67 -6.90
CA TYR A 272 -7.12 13.04 -6.01
C TYR A 272 -6.30 14.24 -6.47
N GLY A 273 -6.46 14.68 -7.73
CA GLY A 273 -5.64 15.70 -8.37
C GLY A 273 -4.27 15.20 -8.82
N GLY A 274 -4.13 13.89 -9.09
CA GLY A 274 -2.83 13.24 -9.35
C GLY A 274 -2.42 13.11 -10.82
N CYS A 275 -3.34 13.30 -11.79
CA CYS A 275 -3.08 13.00 -13.20
C CYS A 275 -1.84 13.70 -13.80
N GLY A 276 -1.57 14.94 -13.41
CA GLY A 276 -0.41 15.70 -13.91
C GLY A 276 0.87 15.53 -13.09
N LEU A 277 0.89 14.70 -12.05
CA LEU A 277 1.91 14.76 -10.99
C LEU A 277 2.87 13.57 -10.94
N VAL A 278 2.51 12.45 -11.55
CA VAL A 278 3.19 11.15 -11.36
C VAL A 278 4.05 10.70 -12.54
N GLY A 279 4.38 11.63 -13.44
CA GLY A 279 5.27 11.36 -14.57
C GLY A 279 4.61 10.68 -15.77
N PHE A 280 3.27 10.75 -15.87
CA PHE A 280 2.58 10.38 -17.11
C PHE A 280 3.08 11.24 -18.29
N PRO A 281 3.20 10.65 -19.50
CA PRO A 281 3.32 11.44 -20.72
C PRO A 281 2.12 12.37 -20.89
N ASP A 282 2.31 13.53 -21.54
CA ASP A 282 1.27 14.56 -21.69
C ASP A 282 -0.06 14.02 -22.25
N SER A 283 -0.01 13.06 -23.18
CA SER A 283 -1.21 12.41 -23.73
C SER A 283 -1.96 11.58 -22.69
N MET A 284 -1.24 10.81 -21.87
CA MET A 284 -1.85 10.01 -20.81
C MET A 284 -2.37 10.89 -19.67
N ALA A 285 -1.67 11.96 -19.32
CA ALA A 285 -2.16 12.94 -18.36
C ALA A 285 -3.50 13.54 -18.82
N ALA A 286 -3.62 13.89 -20.11
CA ALA A 286 -4.87 14.39 -20.68
C ALA A 286 -6.01 13.34 -20.67
N GLU A 287 -5.72 12.07 -20.97
CA GLU A 287 -6.70 10.97 -20.88
C GLU A 287 -7.11 10.67 -19.43
N CYS A 288 -6.20 10.84 -18.49
CA CYS A 288 -6.47 10.71 -17.06
C CYS A 288 -7.38 11.84 -16.56
N GLU A 289 -7.08 13.10 -16.92
CA GLU A 289 -7.90 14.27 -16.58
C GLU A 289 -9.29 14.23 -17.26
N ALA A 290 -9.37 13.59 -18.43
CA ALA A 290 -10.62 13.32 -19.11
C ALA A 290 -11.42 12.16 -18.51
N GLU A 291 -10.86 11.46 -17.51
CA GLU A 291 -11.48 10.31 -16.82
C GLU A 291 -11.82 9.16 -17.77
N THR A 292 -10.95 8.92 -18.77
CA THR A 292 -11.15 7.87 -19.78
C THR A 292 -10.13 6.76 -19.75
N ALA A 293 -8.97 6.98 -19.11
CA ALA A 293 -7.89 5.98 -19.07
C ALA A 293 -8.20 4.87 -18.04
N THR A 294 -7.94 3.63 -18.46
CA THR A 294 -7.97 2.43 -17.63
C THR A 294 -6.68 2.24 -16.84
N VAL A 295 -6.67 1.35 -15.85
CA VAL A 295 -5.45 0.93 -15.14
C VAL A 295 -4.39 0.44 -16.12
N ILE A 296 -4.77 -0.42 -17.08
CA ILE A 296 -3.83 -1.01 -18.03
C ILE A 296 -3.13 0.09 -18.84
N GLU A 297 -3.88 1.06 -19.35
CA GLU A 297 -3.33 2.17 -20.14
C GLU A 297 -2.41 3.06 -19.31
N MET A 298 -2.85 3.45 -18.11
CA MET A 298 -2.06 4.28 -17.20
C MET A 298 -0.74 3.62 -16.83
N VAL A 299 -0.76 2.39 -16.32
CA VAL A 299 0.47 1.70 -15.87
C VAL A 299 1.35 1.32 -17.07
N SER A 300 0.77 0.92 -18.21
CA SER A 300 1.54 0.64 -19.42
C SER A 300 2.26 1.89 -19.93
N SER A 301 1.64 3.07 -19.83
CA SER A 301 2.31 4.32 -20.20
C SER A 301 3.57 4.59 -19.36
N LEU A 302 3.52 4.29 -18.06
CA LEU A 302 4.65 4.45 -17.14
C LEU A 302 5.73 3.39 -17.36
N MET A 303 5.34 2.14 -17.63
CA MET A 303 6.26 1.07 -17.99
C MET A 303 7.08 1.41 -19.24
N ASN A 304 6.45 2.05 -20.24
CA ASN A 304 7.14 2.47 -21.47
C ASN A 304 8.19 3.56 -21.26
N GLU A 305 8.10 4.34 -20.18
CA GLU A 305 9.09 5.36 -19.82
C GLU A 305 10.32 4.78 -19.11
N ALA A 306 10.26 3.50 -18.67
CA ALA A 306 11.35 2.77 -18.04
C ALA A 306 11.47 1.35 -18.63
N PRO A 307 11.80 1.21 -19.92
CA PRO A 307 11.77 -0.07 -20.63
C PRO A 307 12.76 -1.11 -20.08
N SER A 308 13.83 -0.70 -19.37
CA SER A 308 14.75 -1.64 -18.74
C SER A 308 14.26 -2.20 -17.39
N ALA A 309 13.10 -1.75 -16.90
CA ALA A 309 12.59 -2.15 -15.59
C ALA A 309 12.18 -3.63 -15.55
N GLU A 310 12.56 -4.32 -14.47
CA GLU A 310 12.07 -5.67 -14.15
C GLU A 310 10.94 -5.57 -13.13
N TRP A 311 9.78 -6.17 -13.42
CA TRP A 311 8.61 -6.08 -12.56
C TRP A 311 8.35 -7.41 -11.85
N LEU A 312 7.96 -7.35 -10.58
CA LEU A 312 7.49 -8.50 -9.80
C LEU A 312 6.16 -8.15 -9.14
N PHE A 313 5.14 -8.94 -9.46
CA PHE A 313 3.82 -8.87 -8.83
C PHE A 313 3.61 -10.08 -7.93
N ILE A 314 3.28 -9.85 -6.67
CA ILE A 314 2.98 -10.87 -5.65
C ILE A 314 1.51 -10.73 -5.30
N ASP A 315 0.68 -11.70 -5.65
CA ASP A 315 -0.76 -11.58 -5.49
C ASP A 315 -1.42 -12.85 -4.96
N SER A 316 -2.38 -12.64 -4.06
CA SER A 316 -3.33 -13.66 -3.65
C SER A 316 -4.45 -13.75 -4.69
N ILE A 317 -4.71 -14.93 -5.25
CA ILE A 317 -5.72 -15.08 -6.32
C ILE A 317 -7.15 -14.83 -5.86
N ALA A 318 -7.42 -14.77 -4.55
CA ALA A 318 -8.73 -14.47 -3.99
C ALA A 318 -8.71 -13.27 -3.04
N ASP A 319 -7.71 -12.38 -3.15
CA ASP A 319 -7.44 -11.27 -2.22
C ASP A 319 -8.72 -10.55 -1.77
N LYS A 320 -9.06 -10.74 -0.50
CA LYS A 320 -10.31 -10.26 0.06
C LYS A 320 -10.37 -8.73 0.14
N THR A 321 -9.23 -8.07 0.30
CA THR A 321 -9.18 -6.61 0.42
C THR A 321 -9.33 -5.95 -0.94
N GLN A 322 -8.62 -6.43 -1.96
CA GLN A 322 -8.77 -5.91 -3.32
C GLN A 322 -10.23 -6.07 -3.80
N ARG A 323 -10.83 -7.24 -3.55
CA ARG A 323 -12.24 -7.51 -3.88
C ARG A 323 -13.23 -6.62 -3.10
N LYS A 324 -12.92 -6.24 -1.86
CA LYS A 324 -13.71 -5.23 -1.12
C LYS A 324 -13.57 -3.83 -1.69
N PHE A 325 -12.36 -3.42 -2.11
CA PHE A 325 -12.14 -2.13 -2.74
C PHE A 325 -12.81 -2.02 -4.11
N TYR A 326 -12.83 -3.12 -4.87
CA TYR A 326 -13.63 -3.24 -6.08
C TYR A 326 -15.11 -2.90 -5.81
N GLU A 327 -15.72 -3.51 -4.79
CA GLU A 327 -17.11 -3.21 -4.41
C GLU A 327 -17.28 -1.79 -3.85
N LEU A 328 -16.28 -1.25 -3.14
CA LEU A 328 -16.32 0.12 -2.62
C LEU A 328 -16.39 1.14 -3.75
N VAL A 329 -15.60 0.96 -4.81
CA VAL A 329 -15.68 1.78 -6.02
C VAL A 329 -17.01 1.55 -6.74
N LEU A 330 -17.41 0.29 -6.88
CA LEU A 330 -18.62 -0.07 -7.63
C LEU A 330 -19.90 0.44 -6.97
N LEU A 331 -20.01 0.40 -5.64
CA LEU A 331 -21.25 0.65 -4.91
C LEU A 331 -21.20 1.92 -4.04
N GLY A 332 -20.02 2.49 -3.82
CA GLY A 332 -19.78 3.54 -2.84
C GLY A 332 -20.01 3.05 -1.40
N ILE A 333 -19.94 3.98 -0.45
CA ILE A 333 -20.17 3.65 0.97
C ILE A 333 -21.58 3.10 1.25
N ALA A 334 -22.55 3.40 0.38
CA ALA A 334 -23.92 2.90 0.49
C ALA A 334 -24.03 1.37 0.41
N GLY A 335 -23.06 0.71 -0.24
CA GLY A 335 -23.01 -0.74 -0.33
C GLY A 335 -22.39 -1.42 0.90
N TYR A 336 -21.81 -0.65 1.83
CA TYR A 336 -21.12 -1.20 3.00
C TYR A 336 -22.10 -1.61 4.12
N PRO A 337 -21.91 -2.78 4.77
CA PRO A 337 -20.90 -3.79 4.48
C PRO A 337 -21.26 -4.63 3.25
N PHE A 338 -20.26 -4.91 2.41
CA PHE A 338 -20.46 -5.69 1.18
C PHE A 338 -20.76 -7.16 1.52
N THR A 339 -21.96 -7.62 1.16
CA THR A 339 -22.42 -8.99 1.40
C THR A 339 -21.93 -9.95 0.33
N ASN A 340 -21.78 -9.46 -0.90
CA ASN A 340 -21.17 -10.17 -2.02
C ASN A 340 -19.96 -9.37 -2.47
N LEU A 341 -18.84 -10.05 -2.64
CA LEU A 341 -17.65 -9.50 -3.29
C LEU A 341 -17.57 -10.11 -4.69
N LEU A 342 -16.93 -9.40 -5.62
CA LEU A 342 -16.47 -9.96 -6.89
C LEU A 342 -16.00 -11.42 -6.70
N PRO A 343 -16.55 -12.40 -7.44
CA PRO A 343 -16.13 -13.79 -7.31
C PRO A 343 -14.61 -13.95 -7.46
N ALA A 344 -14.01 -14.88 -6.71
CA ALA A 344 -12.55 -15.01 -6.68
C ALA A 344 -11.97 -15.44 -8.04
N ASP A 345 -12.68 -16.30 -8.76
CA ASP A 345 -12.34 -16.72 -10.13
C ASP A 345 -12.43 -15.57 -11.13
N GLU A 346 -13.45 -14.72 -11.03
CA GLU A 346 -13.58 -13.51 -11.85
C GLU A 346 -12.47 -12.48 -11.52
N PHE A 347 -12.20 -12.26 -10.23
CA PHE A 347 -11.10 -11.41 -9.78
C PHE A 347 -9.74 -11.91 -10.32
N TYR A 348 -9.47 -13.20 -10.19
CA TYR A 348 -8.22 -13.80 -10.69
C TYR A 348 -8.11 -13.73 -12.22
N GLY A 349 -9.23 -13.90 -12.94
CA GLY A 349 -9.31 -13.69 -14.38
C GLY A 349 -8.89 -12.27 -14.78
N ASN A 350 -9.52 -11.25 -14.16
CA ASN A 350 -9.20 -9.84 -14.42
C ASN A 350 -7.73 -9.52 -14.09
N MET A 351 -7.22 -10.03 -12.96
CA MET A 351 -5.82 -9.89 -12.56
C MET A 351 -4.87 -10.48 -13.61
N THR A 352 -5.21 -11.66 -14.14
CA THR A 352 -4.43 -12.34 -15.18
C THR A 352 -4.41 -11.54 -16.47
N GLU A 353 -5.55 -10.99 -16.91
CA GLU A 353 -5.63 -10.14 -18.12
C GLU A 353 -4.76 -8.89 -18.01
N ILE A 354 -4.76 -8.22 -16.85
CA ILE A 354 -3.91 -7.05 -16.58
C ILE A 354 -2.43 -7.43 -16.69
N LEU A 355 -2.01 -8.50 -16.01
CA LEU A 355 -0.62 -8.91 -16.03
C LEU A 355 -0.19 -9.44 -17.41
N ASP A 356 -1.08 -10.07 -18.18
CA ASP A 356 -0.83 -10.49 -19.56
C ASP A 356 -0.57 -9.29 -20.48
N ALA A 357 -1.32 -8.20 -20.31
CA ALA A 357 -1.08 -6.97 -21.04
C ALA A 357 0.32 -6.41 -20.74
N TYR A 358 0.77 -6.40 -19.48
CA TYR A 358 2.10 -5.94 -19.11
C TYR A 358 3.21 -6.88 -19.62
N SER A 359 3.05 -8.19 -19.45
CA SER A 359 4.02 -9.20 -19.91
C SER A 359 4.19 -9.24 -21.43
N ALA A 360 3.27 -8.66 -22.20
CA ALA A 360 3.37 -8.60 -23.66
C ALA A 360 4.55 -7.73 -24.14
N PHE A 361 5.03 -6.79 -23.32
CA PHE A 361 6.11 -5.87 -23.70
C PHE A 361 7.15 -5.61 -22.60
N MET A 362 6.92 -6.01 -21.35
CA MET A 362 7.85 -5.85 -20.23
C MET A 362 8.32 -7.18 -19.63
N ASN A 363 9.46 -7.15 -18.95
CA ASN A 363 9.90 -8.26 -18.10
C ASN A 363 9.08 -8.28 -16.80
N VAL A 364 8.11 -9.21 -16.72
CA VAL A 364 7.17 -9.33 -15.61
C VAL A 364 7.26 -10.74 -15.00
N THR A 365 7.70 -10.80 -13.75
CA THR A 365 7.61 -11.99 -12.90
C THR A 365 6.30 -11.95 -12.11
N ARG A 366 5.61 -13.09 -12.02
CA ARG A 366 4.37 -13.24 -11.26
C ARG A 366 4.57 -14.23 -10.13
N PHE A 367 4.04 -13.91 -8.96
CA PHE A 367 4.01 -14.79 -7.81
C PHE A 367 2.58 -14.87 -7.28
N ASN A 368 1.80 -15.80 -7.84
CA ASN A 368 0.40 -15.98 -7.49
C ASN A 368 0.26 -17.03 -6.38
N ILE A 369 -0.54 -16.74 -5.36
CA ILE A 369 -0.72 -17.57 -4.17
C ILE A 369 -2.20 -17.96 -4.02
N ASP A 370 -2.48 -19.23 -3.70
CA ASP A 370 -3.84 -19.71 -3.38
C ASP A 370 -4.26 -19.24 -1.98
N SER A 371 -4.75 -18.01 -1.89
CA SER A 371 -5.12 -17.38 -0.63
C SER A 371 -6.13 -16.24 -0.83
N ASP A 372 -6.84 -15.88 0.24
CA ASP A 372 -7.61 -14.64 0.34
C ASP A 372 -6.89 -13.56 1.18
N GLN A 373 -5.69 -13.88 1.68
CA GLN A 373 -4.84 -12.96 2.45
C GLN A 373 -4.47 -11.73 1.61
N HIS A 374 -4.32 -10.61 2.29
CA HIS A 374 -3.82 -9.38 1.70
C HIS A 374 -2.46 -9.06 2.34
N VAL A 375 -1.45 -8.82 1.49
CA VAL A 375 -0.05 -8.50 1.82
C VAL A 375 0.74 -9.72 2.30
N TRP A 376 1.97 -9.84 1.79
CA TRP A 376 2.88 -10.94 2.11
C TRP A 376 4.21 -10.45 2.70
N LEU A 377 4.74 -9.33 2.22
CA LEU A 377 6.08 -8.85 2.55
C LEU A 377 6.22 -8.23 3.95
N THR A 378 5.10 -8.00 4.66
CA THR A 378 5.12 -7.38 6.00
C THR A 378 5.24 -8.40 7.13
N GLY A 379 5.05 -9.70 6.86
CA GLY A 379 5.16 -10.77 7.84
C GLY A 379 6.59 -11.31 7.94
N ASN A 380 7.06 -11.68 9.14
CA ASN A 380 8.42 -12.20 9.36
C ASN A 380 8.68 -13.61 8.77
N THR A 381 7.69 -14.19 8.08
CA THR A 381 7.78 -15.50 7.42
C THR A 381 7.46 -15.39 5.94
N TYR A 382 7.58 -14.19 5.36
CA TYR A 382 7.21 -13.92 3.97
C TYR A 382 7.95 -14.84 3.00
N GLU A 383 9.19 -15.20 3.30
CA GLU A 383 10.07 -16.04 2.48
C GLU A 383 9.50 -17.44 2.25
N SER A 384 8.66 -17.91 3.19
CA SER A 384 8.04 -19.23 3.18
C SER A 384 6.70 -19.29 2.45
N ALA A 385 6.18 -18.15 1.97
CA ALA A 385 4.97 -18.15 1.16
C ALA A 385 5.22 -18.97 -0.11
N GLU A 386 4.28 -19.87 -0.43
CA GLU A 386 4.37 -20.78 -1.57
C GLU A 386 3.42 -20.33 -2.68
N SER A 387 3.92 -20.25 -3.91
CA SER A 387 3.12 -19.93 -5.09
C SER A 387 2.27 -21.13 -5.54
N LEU A 388 1.31 -20.87 -6.44
CA LEU A 388 0.55 -21.91 -7.15
C LEU A 388 1.43 -22.95 -7.87
N GLU A 389 2.65 -22.56 -8.23
CA GLU A 389 3.61 -23.38 -8.96
C GLU A 389 4.60 -24.13 -8.04
N GLY A 390 4.46 -23.98 -6.72
CA GLY A 390 5.28 -24.64 -5.71
C GLY A 390 6.64 -23.97 -5.43
N GLY A 391 6.88 -22.76 -5.98
CA GLY A 391 8.06 -21.96 -5.66
C GLY A 391 7.87 -21.08 -4.42
N TYR A 392 8.92 -20.90 -3.62
CA TYR A 392 8.89 -20.06 -2.43
C TYR A 392 9.21 -18.59 -2.74
N LEU A 393 8.53 -17.66 -2.06
CA LEU A 393 8.68 -16.22 -2.29
C LEU A 393 10.12 -15.74 -2.01
N GLY A 394 10.79 -16.31 -1.01
CA GLY A 394 12.18 -15.98 -0.70
C GLY A 394 13.14 -16.30 -1.85
N ASP A 395 12.94 -17.46 -2.51
CA ASP A 395 13.76 -17.89 -3.64
C ASP A 395 13.51 -17.03 -4.88
N ILE A 396 12.23 -16.72 -5.16
CA ILE A 396 11.84 -15.85 -6.28
C ILE A 396 12.38 -14.44 -6.09
N LEU A 397 12.24 -13.86 -4.89
CA LEU A 397 12.82 -12.55 -4.58
C LEU A 397 14.34 -12.56 -4.71
N SER A 398 15.02 -13.59 -4.18
CA SER A 398 16.48 -13.73 -4.28
C SER A 398 16.95 -13.78 -5.73
N SER A 399 16.28 -14.59 -6.56
CA SER A 399 16.59 -14.72 -7.99
C SER A 399 16.31 -13.43 -8.74
N TRP A 400 15.19 -12.77 -8.45
CA TRP A 400 14.80 -11.53 -9.10
C TRP A 400 15.76 -10.39 -8.74
N LEU A 401 16.17 -10.26 -7.48
CA LEU A 401 17.13 -9.24 -7.04
C LEU A 401 18.56 -9.52 -7.51
N ALA A 402 18.90 -10.74 -7.92
CA ALA A 402 20.26 -11.09 -8.33
C ALA A 402 20.76 -10.19 -9.48
N HIS A 403 21.96 -9.64 -9.35
CA HIS A 403 22.64 -9.02 -10.49
C HIS A 403 23.14 -10.13 -11.43
N PRO A 404 23.02 -9.99 -12.76
CA PRO A 404 23.76 -10.84 -13.67
C PRO A 404 25.24 -10.62 -13.39
N SER A 405 25.88 -11.55 -12.70
CA SER A 405 27.34 -11.59 -12.61
C SER A 405 27.86 -11.68 -14.04
N THR A 406 28.87 -10.87 -14.37
CA THR A 406 29.63 -11.06 -15.61
C THR A 406 30.06 -12.54 -15.61
N PRO A 407 29.70 -13.34 -16.62
CA PRO A 407 30.00 -14.76 -16.58
C PRO A 407 31.51 -14.93 -16.49
N GLU A 408 32.00 -15.45 -15.37
CA GLU A 408 33.33 -16.05 -15.35
C GLU A 408 33.29 -17.18 -16.37
N ALA A 409 34.15 -17.08 -17.38
CA ALA A 409 34.20 -18.01 -18.49
C ALA A 409 34.65 -19.39 -18.00
N THR A 410 33.71 -20.22 -17.58
CA THR A 410 33.97 -21.64 -17.32
C THR A 410 33.64 -22.42 -18.58
N THR A 411 34.65 -22.61 -19.41
CA THR A 411 34.68 -23.61 -20.47
C THR A 411 34.43 -25.00 -19.93
N THR A 412 33.33 -25.65 -20.33
CA THR A 412 33.32 -27.09 -20.65
C THR A 412 32.19 -27.44 -21.61
N THR A 413 32.58 -28.22 -22.61
CA THR A 413 31.88 -28.53 -23.86
C THR A 413 31.11 -29.84 -23.77
N SER A 414 29.92 -29.88 -24.42
CA SER A 414 29.21 -31.02 -25.06
C SER A 414 28.91 -32.29 -24.23
N THR A 415 27.75 -32.96 -24.31
CA THR A 415 27.08 -33.57 -25.48
C THR A 415 25.78 -34.21 -24.92
N SER A 416 24.58 -34.15 -25.50
CA SER A 416 24.15 -34.98 -26.64
C SER A 416 22.61 -34.83 -26.81
N THR A 417 22.17 -34.78 -28.06
CA THR A 417 20.78 -35.05 -28.52
C THR A 417 20.74 -36.49 -29.05
N PRO A 418 19.62 -37.23 -28.97
CA PRO A 418 18.63 -37.28 -30.08
C PRO A 418 17.18 -37.46 -29.52
N GLU A 419 16.05 -37.46 -30.22
CA GLU A 419 15.65 -37.54 -31.61
C GLU A 419 14.16 -37.13 -31.70
N ALA A 420 13.71 -36.68 -32.88
CA ALA A 420 12.32 -36.35 -33.16
C ALA A 420 11.49 -37.59 -33.53
N SER A 421 10.19 -37.58 -33.22
CA SER A 421 9.20 -38.47 -33.84
C SER A 421 7.91 -37.71 -34.13
N THR A 422 7.55 -37.70 -35.41
CA THR A 422 6.35 -37.15 -36.03
C THR A 422 5.23 -38.18 -36.12
N ALA A 423 3.97 -37.76 -35.88
CA ALA A 423 2.71 -38.21 -36.53
C ALA A 423 1.53 -37.82 -35.61
N ALA A 424 0.30 -37.53 -36.03
CA ALA A 424 -0.36 -37.15 -37.27
C ALA A 424 -1.80 -36.77 -36.85
N ALA A 425 -2.44 -35.81 -37.53
CA ALA A 425 -3.84 -35.44 -37.30
C ALA A 425 -4.82 -36.54 -37.77
N PRO A 426 -6.08 -36.53 -37.28
CA PRO A 426 -7.20 -36.32 -38.22
C PRO A 426 -8.35 -35.43 -37.71
N THR A 427 -9.11 -34.94 -38.69
CA THR A 427 -10.23 -33.98 -38.68
C THR A 427 -11.62 -34.72 -38.64
N PRO A 428 -12.82 -34.10 -38.86
CA PRO A 428 -13.80 -33.67 -37.84
C PRO A 428 -15.25 -34.27 -37.93
N ALA A 429 -16.12 -33.81 -36.99
CA ALA A 429 -17.60 -33.62 -37.05
C ALA A 429 -18.52 -34.85 -36.85
N PRO A 430 -19.84 -34.73 -36.49
CA PRO A 430 -20.71 -33.53 -36.54
C PRO A 430 -21.75 -33.31 -35.39
N THR A 431 -22.24 -32.06 -35.36
CA THR A 431 -23.56 -31.50 -34.93
C THR A 431 -24.59 -32.35 -34.16
N THR A 432 -25.26 -31.73 -33.17
CA THR A 432 -26.73 -31.61 -33.14
C THR A 432 -27.20 -30.51 -32.17
N LYS A 433 -28.17 -29.72 -32.65
CA LYS A 433 -29.01 -28.76 -31.91
C LYS A 433 -30.37 -29.46 -31.65
N PRO A 434 -31.14 -29.07 -30.62
CA PRO A 434 -32.36 -28.32 -30.93
C PRO A 434 -32.68 -27.18 -29.94
N ALA A 435 -33.44 -26.22 -30.44
CA ALA A 435 -34.10 -25.12 -29.72
C ALA A 435 -35.63 -25.40 -29.69
N PRO A 436 -36.54 -24.43 -29.46
CA PRO A 436 -36.65 -23.33 -28.49
C PRO A 436 -38.03 -23.35 -27.76
N THR A 437 -38.33 -22.40 -26.85
CA THR A 437 -39.64 -21.71 -26.57
C THR A 437 -39.70 -21.23 -25.11
N THR A 438 -40.33 -20.13 -24.64
CA THR A 438 -40.87 -18.84 -25.15
C THR A 438 -41.27 -17.99 -23.93
N VAL A 439 -40.90 -16.69 -23.95
CA VAL A 439 -41.61 -15.42 -23.62
C VAL A 439 -42.72 -15.31 -22.54
N SER A 440 -42.63 -14.19 -21.78
CA SER A 440 -43.66 -13.28 -21.18
C SER A 440 -43.68 -13.23 -19.63
N ALA A 441 -43.99 -12.14 -18.93
CA ALA A 441 -44.17 -10.70 -19.20
C ALA A 441 -44.28 -9.96 -17.84
N LYS A 442 -44.15 -8.63 -17.88
CA LYS A 442 -44.23 -7.63 -16.79
C LYS A 442 -45.59 -7.57 -16.05
N THR A 443 -45.56 -7.17 -14.76
CA THR A 443 -46.55 -6.30 -14.06
C THR A 443 -45.95 -5.82 -12.72
N SER A 444 -45.63 -4.53 -12.54
CA SER A 444 -46.41 -3.42 -11.94
C SER A 444 -46.28 -3.25 -10.41
N LYS A 445 -45.71 -2.11 -10.03
CA LYS A 445 -45.49 -1.53 -8.68
C LYS A 445 -46.79 -1.02 -8.03
N PRO A 446 -46.81 -0.87 -6.69
CA PRO A 446 -47.41 0.29 -6.03
C PRO A 446 -46.35 1.21 -5.38
N LEU A 447 -46.64 2.51 -5.30
CA LEU A 447 -45.90 3.53 -4.53
C LEU A 447 -45.99 3.23 -3.01
N ALA A 448 -45.10 3.61 -2.08
CA ALA A 448 -44.18 4.75 -1.98
C ALA A 448 -43.13 4.49 -0.87
N PHE A 449 -41.89 4.95 -1.09
CA PHE A 449 -40.93 5.67 -0.21
C PHE A 449 -39.68 5.88 -1.09
N SER A 450 -38.87 6.93 -0.87
CA SER A 450 -37.67 7.11 -1.71
C SER A 450 -36.72 5.91 -1.54
N PRO A 451 -36.03 5.45 -2.60
CA PRO A 451 -35.15 4.28 -2.52
C PRO A 451 -34.10 4.39 -1.40
N GLN A 452 -33.62 5.61 -1.15
CA GLN A 452 -32.65 5.91 -0.08
C GLN A 452 -33.24 5.77 1.34
N ALA A 453 -34.50 6.14 1.57
CA ALA A 453 -35.10 6.01 2.91
C ALA A 453 -35.40 4.54 3.26
N GLN A 454 -35.77 3.73 2.26
CA GLN A 454 -36.00 2.30 2.42
C GLN A 454 -34.70 1.53 2.65
N GLN A 455 -33.64 1.86 1.89
CA GLN A 455 -32.29 1.31 2.13
C GLN A 455 -31.74 1.69 3.51
N LEU A 456 -31.98 2.92 3.98
CA LEU A 456 -31.55 3.35 5.32
C LEU A 456 -32.28 2.59 6.44
N GLN A 457 -33.54 2.23 6.20
CA GLN A 457 -34.36 1.49 7.15
C GLN A 457 -34.01 -0.01 7.17
N GLU A 458 -33.64 -0.58 6.03
CA GLU A 458 -33.08 -1.94 5.93
C GLU A 458 -31.68 -2.02 6.55
N LEU A 459 -30.81 -1.01 6.33
CA LEU A 459 -29.51 -0.90 6.99
C LEU A 459 -29.66 -0.82 8.52
N LYS A 460 -30.64 -0.03 8.99
CA LYS A 460 -30.98 0.06 10.42
C LYS A 460 -31.45 -1.29 10.97
N GLN A 461 -32.32 -2.01 10.26
CA GLN A 461 -32.79 -3.34 10.68
C GLN A 461 -31.67 -4.38 10.71
N LEU A 462 -30.77 -4.35 9.71
CA LEU A 462 -29.63 -5.25 9.65
C LEU A 462 -28.64 -4.99 10.79
N MET A 463 -28.31 -3.72 11.06
CA MET A 463 -27.44 -3.35 12.19
C MET A 463 -28.05 -3.75 13.55
N CYS A 464 -29.37 -3.58 13.73
CA CYS A 464 -30.07 -4.02 14.94
C CYS A 464 -30.08 -5.56 15.12
N SER A 465 -30.04 -6.34 14.04
CA SER A 465 -30.06 -7.81 14.09
C SER A 465 -28.70 -8.44 14.47
N LEU A 466 -27.60 -7.71 14.31
CA LEU A 466 -26.24 -8.19 14.54
C LEU A 466 -25.69 -7.87 15.94
N LEU A 467 -26.23 -6.83 16.61
CA LEU A 467 -25.82 -6.39 17.96
C LEU A 467 -25.90 -7.46 19.08
N PRO A 468 -26.85 -8.42 19.08
CA PRO A 468 -26.90 -9.46 20.11
C PRO A 468 -25.72 -10.44 20.09
N HIS A 469 -24.97 -10.52 18.98
CA HIS A 469 -23.82 -11.41 18.83
C HIS A 469 -22.54 -10.83 19.45
N PHE A 470 -22.57 -9.58 19.94
CA PHE A 470 -21.41 -8.86 20.48
C PHE A 470 -21.59 -8.40 21.95
N ASN A 471 -22.65 -8.82 22.65
CA ASN A 471 -22.90 -8.46 24.06
C ASN A 471 -22.84 -6.95 24.39
N LEU A 472 -23.15 -6.08 23.43
CA LEU A 472 -23.26 -4.63 23.64
C LEU A 472 -24.72 -4.25 23.96
N HIS A 473 -24.95 -3.60 25.11
CA HIS A 473 -26.21 -2.93 25.41
C HIS A 473 -26.07 -1.43 25.18
N ALA A 474 -26.82 -0.88 24.22
CA ALA A 474 -27.04 0.56 24.07
C ALA A 474 -28.51 0.85 23.70
N PRO A 475 -29.09 1.99 24.13
CA PRO A 475 -30.52 2.28 24.05
C PRO A 475 -30.94 2.85 22.69
N LEU A 476 -30.63 2.14 21.60
CA LEU A 476 -30.93 2.57 20.22
C LEU A 476 -31.69 1.52 19.37
N CYS A 477 -32.25 0.50 20.01
CA CYS A 477 -33.36 -0.29 19.49
C CYS A 477 -34.67 0.16 20.13
#